data_AF-A0A1E5K2M1-F1
#
_entry.id   AF-A0A1E5K2M1-F1
#
_cell.length_a   1.000
_cell.length_b   1.000
_cell.length_c   1.000
_cell.angle_alpha   90.00
_cell.angle_beta   90.00
_cell.angle_gamma   90.00
#
_symmetry.space_group_name_H-M   'P 1'
#
loop_
_entity.id
_entity.type
_entity.pdbx_description
1 polymer ?
#
loop_
_entity_poly.entity_id
_entity_poly.type
_entity_poly.pdbx_seq_one_letter_code
_entity_poly.pdbx_strand_id
1 'polypeptide(L)'
;MNKVEALNKQISQIQEEQLAISKSFTEIDNEENELVEIMKRNRRLFDQLKYSWHKDRELSETFDNNKNELDHYTSKISEIIYQKRVELLKKKKTLHLSEEDLMYQRRLLHMEGK
;
A
#
# COMPACT_ATOMS: atom_id res chain seq x y z
N MET A 1 4.50 35.56 -17.78
CA MET A 1 3.87 34.51 -16.95
C MET A 1 3.84 35.02 -15.52
N ASN A 2 2.67 35.19 -14.93
CA ASN A 2 2.55 35.74 -13.57
C ASN A 2 3.13 34.73 -12.57
N LYS A 3 3.96 35.15 -11.62
CA LYS A 3 4.56 34.25 -10.60
C LYS A 3 3.49 33.48 -9.84
N VAL A 4 2.32 34.09 -9.62
CA VAL A 4 1.16 33.45 -8.98
C VAL A 4 0.56 32.34 -9.86
N GLU A 5 0.48 32.52 -11.18
CA GLU A 5 0.01 31.49 -12.11
C GLU A 5 0.95 30.28 -12.13
N ALA A 6 2.26 30.53 -12.06
CA ALA A 6 3.25 29.46 -12.00
C ALA A 6 3.13 28.63 -10.70
N LEU A 7 2.95 29.29 -9.55
CA LEU A 7 2.70 28.61 -8.28
C LEU A 7 1.38 27.84 -8.27
N ASN A 8 0.30 28.42 -8.81
CA ASN A 8 -0.99 27.73 -8.91
C ASN A 8 -0.88 26.45 -9.75
N LYS A 9 -0.15 26.50 -10.86
CA LYS A 9 0.10 25.31 -11.68
C LYS A 9 0.84 24.22 -10.90
N GLN A 10 1.88 24.58 -10.15
CA GLN A 10 2.64 23.63 -9.33
C GLN A 10 1.79 23.04 -8.20
N ILE A 11 0.98 23.86 -7.54
CA ILE A 11 0.03 23.41 -6.51
C ILE A 11 -0.95 22.40 -7.11
N SER A 12 -1.54 22.70 -8.26
CA SER A 12 -2.47 21.76 -8.94
C SER A 12 -1.79 20.44 -9.29
N GLN A 13 -0.54 20.46 -9.76
CA GLN A 13 0.22 19.24 -10.03
C GLN A 13 0.44 18.39 -8.77
N ILE A 14 0.80 19.02 -7.65
CA ILE A 14 0.96 18.31 -6.37
C ILE A 14 -0.37 17.70 -5.90
N GLN A 15 -1.48 18.41 -6.08
CA GLN A 15 -2.81 17.91 -5.72
C GLN A 15 -3.22 16.70 -6.56
N GLU A 16 -2.92 16.70 -7.86
CA GLU A 16 -3.11 15.55 -8.74
C GLU A 16 -2.28 14.34 -8.27
N GLU A 17 -1.00 14.57 -7.90
CA GLU A 17 -0.15 13.51 -7.36
C GLU A 17 -0.65 12.97 -6.01
N GLN A 18 -1.13 13.84 -5.12
CA GLN A 18 -1.72 13.41 -3.84
C GLN A 18 -3.01 12.58 -4.05
N LEU A 19 -3.81 12.94 -5.05
CA LEU A 19 -5.00 12.16 -5.43
C LEU A 19 -4.60 10.78 -5.99
N ALA A 20 -3.56 10.72 -6.83
CA ALA A 20 -3.02 9.45 -7.32
C ALA A 20 -2.52 8.56 -6.17
N ILE A 21 -1.77 9.13 -5.22
CA ILE A 21 -1.32 8.39 -4.02
C ILE A 21 -2.50 7.86 -3.21
N SER A 22 -3.57 8.66 -3.06
CA SER A 22 -4.76 8.23 -2.33
C SER A 22 -5.42 7.01 -2.99
N LYS A 23 -5.49 6.98 -4.33
CA LYS A 23 -5.95 5.79 -5.07
C LYS A 23 -5.04 4.58 -4.84
N SER A 24 -3.71 4.78 -4.88
CA SER A 24 -2.75 3.70 -4.61
C SER A 24 -2.85 3.15 -3.18
N PHE A 25 -3.21 3.96 -2.19
CA PHE A 25 -3.51 3.45 -0.84
C PHE A 25 -4.75 2.54 -0.84
N THR A 26 -5.82 2.93 -1.53
CA THR A 26 -7.01 2.08 -1.68
C THR A 26 -6.67 0.75 -2.37
N GLU A 27 -5.82 0.77 -3.40
CA GLU A 27 -5.34 -0.43 -4.08
C GLU A 27 -4.56 -1.35 -3.13
N ILE A 28 -3.65 -0.79 -2.32
CA ILE A 28 -2.92 -1.54 -1.29
C ILE A 28 -3.87 -2.13 -0.25
N ASP A 29 -4.85 -1.36 0.23
CA ASP A 29 -5.83 -1.85 1.20
C ASP A 29 -6.64 -3.02 0.62
N ASN A 30 -6.96 -2.97 -0.68
CA ASN A 30 -7.61 -4.09 -1.37
C ASN A 30 -6.69 -5.31 -1.50
N GLU A 31 -5.43 -5.12 -1.91
CA GLU A 31 -4.42 -6.20 -2.00
C GLU A 31 -4.25 -6.90 -0.63
N GLU A 32 -4.18 -6.15 0.47
CA GLU A 32 -4.09 -6.70 1.83
C GLU A 32 -5.33 -7.51 2.21
N ASN A 33 -6.52 -6.99 1.93
CA ASN A 33 -7.78 -7.67 2.23
C ASN A 33 -7.92 -8.98 1.44
N GLU A 34 -7.57 -8.96 0.15
CA GLU A 34 -7.57 -10.15 -0.70
C GLU A 34 -6.60 -11.22 -0.18
N LEU A 35 -5.38 -10.81 0.21
CA LEU A 35 -4.40 -11.71 0.79
C LEU A 35 -4.94 -12.37 2.07
N VAL A 36 -5.55 -11.59 2.95
CA VAL A 36 -6.16 -12.09 4.20
C VAL A 36 -7.25 -13.12 3.91
N GLU A 37 -8.11 -12.87 2.93
CA GLU A 37 -9.17 -13.83 2.55
C GLU A 37 -8.61 -15.11 1.92
N ILE A 38 -7.58 -15.00 1.08
CA ILE A 38 -6.86 -16.16 0.54
C ILE A 38 -6.24 -16.99 1.67
N MET A 39 -5.57 -16.36 2.63
CA MET A 39 -4.99 -17.03 3.80
C MET A 39 -6.06 -17.77 4.62
N LYS A 40 -7.20 -17.12 4.89
CA LYS A 40 -8.32 -17.75 5.61
C LYS A 40 -8.86 -18.97 4.86
N ARG A 41 -9.06 -18.84 3.54
CA ARG A 41 -9.55 -19.94 2.70
C ARG A 41 -8.55 -21.10 2.66
N ASN A 42 -7.28 -20.79 2.47
CA ASN A 42 -6.21 -21.78 2.47
C ASN A 42 -6.17 -22.52 3.80
N ARG A 43 -6.12 -21.81 4.94
CA ARG A 43 -6.14 -22.45 6.27
C ARG A 43 -7.29 -23.44 6.44
N ARG A 44 -8.50 -23.07 6.03
CA ARG A 44 -9.67 -23.96 6.09
C ARG A 44 -9.50 -25.20 5.22
N LEU A 45 -9.00 -25.05 3.99
CA LEU A 45 -8.70 -26.18 3.11
C LEU A 45 -7.64 -27.09 3.72
N PHE A 46 -6.60 -26.50 4.33
CA PHE A 46 -5.56 -27.28 4.99
C PHE A 46 -6.13 -28.09 6.17
N ASP A 47 -6.96 -27.46 7.01
CA ASP A 47 -7.58 -28.14 8.15
C ASP A 47 -8.55 -29.28 7.70
N GLN A 48 -9.30 -29.06 6.62
CA GLN A 48 -10.20 -30.08 6.04
C GLN A 48 -9.45 -31.29 5.47
N LEU A 49 -8.40 -31.06 4.68
CA LEU A 49 -7.61 -32.14 4.09
C LEU A 49 -6.92 -32.97 5.19
N LYS A 50 -6.34 -32.30 6.19
CA LYS A 50 -5.71 -32.97 7.35
C LYS A 50 -6.69 -33.87 8.10
N TYR A 51 -7.94 -33.44 8.24
CA TYR A 51 -8.99 -34.25 8.86
C TYR A 51 -9.39 -35.47 7.99
N SER A 52 -9.47 -35.29 6.67
CA SER A 52 -9.92 -36.33 5.73
C SER A 52 -8.89 -37.45 5.47
N TRP A 53 -7.60 -37.19 5.69
CA TRP A 53 -6.52 -38.12 5.34
C TRP A 53 -6.13 -39.14 6.43
N HIS A 54 -7.00 -39.32 7.44
CA HIS A 54 -6.91 -40.40 8.43
C HIS A 54 -5.53 -40.67 9.06
N LYS A 55 -4.67 -39.65 9.16
CA LYS A 55 -3.32 -39.70 9.77
C LYS A 55 -2.28 -40.53 8.99
N ASP A 56 -2.37 -40.59 7.66
CA ASP A 56 -1.20 -40.98 6.87
C ASP A 56 -0.04 -40.03 7.20
N ARG A 57 1.06 -40.61 7.70
CA ARG A 57 2.19 -39.85 8.22
C ARG A 57 2.97 -39.15 7.11
N GLU A 58 3.22 -39.84 5.99
CA GLU A 58 3.99 -39.30 4.88
C GLU A 58 3.22 -38.18 4.17
N LEU A 59 1.90 -38.36 4.01
CA LEU A 59 1.03 -37.31 3.51
C LEU A 59 0.94 -36.13 4.50
N SER A 60 0.89 -36.37 5.81
CA SER A 60 0.88 -35.29 6.80
C SER A 60 2.18 -34.48 6.78
N GLU A 61 3.33 -35.14 6.67
CA GLU A 61 4.64 -34.46 6.59
C GLU A 61 4.76 -33.63 5.30
N THR A 62 4.37 -34.20 4.15
CA THR A 62 4.31 -33.48 2.86
C THR A 62 3.39 -32.26 2.94
N PHE A 63 2.25 -32.42 3.61
CA PHE A 63 1.25 -31.38 3.75
C PHE A 63 1.69 -30.23 4.66
N ASP A 64 2.29 -30.54 5.80
CA ASP A 64 2.83 -29.54 6.72
C ASP A 64 3.98 -28.78 6.02
N ASN A 65 4.79 -29.44 5.19
CA ASN A 65 5.82 -28.77 4.36
C ASN A 65 5.21 -27.79 3.34
N ASN A 66 4.20 -28.21 2.58
CA ASN A 66 3.52 -27.35 1.61
C ASN A 66 2.86 -26.14 2.29
N LYS A 67 2.28 -26.35 3.49
CA LYS A 67 1.72 -25.25 4.28
C LYS A 67 2.80 -24.25 4.70
N ASN A 68 3.93 -24.74 5.21
CA ASN A 68 5.05 -23.87 5.60
C ASN A 68 5.60 -23.07 4.42
N GLU A 69 5.73 -23.69 3.24
CA GLU A 69 6.16 -23.00 2.03
C GLU A 69 5.15 -21.91 1.61
N LEU A 70 3.85 -22.20 1.67
CA LEU A 70 2.81 -21.21 1.39
C LEU A 70 2.83 -20.05 2.39
N ASP A 71 3.01 -20.33 3.69
CA ASP A 71 3.12 -19.33 4.75
C ASP A 71 4.36 -18.44 4.52
N HIS A 72 5.47 -19.01 4.03
CA HIS A 72 6.67 -18.26 3.65
C HIS A 72 6.43 -17.31 2.48
N TYR A 73 5.80 -17.77 1.40
CA TYR A 73 5.47 -16.89 0.26
C TYR A 73 4.47 -15.80 0.67
N THR A 74 3.48 -16.16 1.48
CA THR A 74 2.52 -15.20 2.03
C THR A 74 3.23 -14.11 2.83
N SER A 75 4.16 -14.49 3.70
CA SER A 75 4.97 -13.54 4.47
C SER A 75 5.78 -12.61 3.56
N LYS A 76 6.37 -13.13 2.49
CA LYS A 76 7.07 -12.31 1.49
C LYS A 76 6.14 -11.32 0.79
N ILE A 77 4.93 -11.74 0.43
CA ILE A 77 3.94 -10.87 -0.21
C ILE A 77 3.52 -9.76 0.76
N SER A 78 3.24 -10.09 2.04
CA SER A 78 2.93 -9.10 3.06
C SER A 78 4.04 -8.07 3.25
N GLU A 79 5.30 -8.51 3.23
CA GLU A 79 6.46 -7.60 3.30
C GLU A 79 6.53 -6.66 2.09
N ILE A 80 6.31 -7.15 0.88
CA ILE A 80 6.28 -6.32 -0.34
C ILE A 80 5.18 -5.27 -0.25
N ILE A 81 3.99 -5.66 0.18
CA ILE A 81 2.86 -4.74 0.37
C ILE A 81 3.18 -3.67 1.42
N TYR A 82 3.77 -4.08 2.56
CA TYR A 82 4.22 -3.17 3.61
C TYR A 82 5.24 -2.15 3.09
N GLN A 83 6.24 -2.61 2.32
CA GLN A 83 7.26 -1.74 1.73
C GLN A 83 6.64 -0.71 0.77
N LYS A 84 5.72 -1.13 -0.12
CA LYS A 84 4.97 -0.20 -0.99
C LYS A 84 4.22 0.85 -0.16
N ARG A 85 3.54 0.43 0.92
CA ARG A 85 2.79 1.33 1.82
C ARG A 85 3.72 2.37 2.46
N VAL A 86 4.89 1.94 2.94
CA VAL A 86 5.90 2.83 3.54
C VAL A 86 6.42 3.85 2.52
N GLU A 87 6.70 3.43 1.28
CA GLU A 87 7.14 4.33 0.21
C GLU A 87 6.07 5.37 -0.13
N LEU A 88 4.80 4.97 -0.25
CA LEU A 88 3.69 5.90 -0.47
C LEU A 88 3.53 6.89 0.68
N LEU A 89 3.69 6.45 1.93
CA LEU A 89 3.64 7.34 3.10
C LEU A 89 4.76 8.40 3.06
N LYS A 90 5.98 7.99 2.70
CA LYS A 90 7.10 8.92 2.50
C LYS A 90 6.79 9.93 1.39
N LYS A 91 6.31 9.45 0.24
CA LYS A 91 5.95 10.33 -0.89
C LYS A 91 4.84 11.31 -0.52
N LYS A 92 3.79 10.83 0.15
CA LYS A 92 2.68 11.67 0.65
C LYS A 92 3.18 12.78 1.57
N LYS A 93 4.07 12.45 2.50
CA LYS A 93 4.68 13.44 3.41
C LYS A 93 5.48 14.49 2.64
N THR A 94 6.30 14.07 1.68
CA THR A 94 7.09 15.00 0.85
C THR A 94 6.20 15.95 0.04
N LEU A 95 5.14 15.42 -0.59
CA LEU A 95 4.20 16.23 -1.35
C LEU A 95 3.44 17.21 -0.46
N HIS A 96 3.05 16.80 0.74
CA HIS A 96 2.37 17.69 1.68
C HIS A 96 3.26 18.86 2.08
N LEU A 97 4.52 18.61 2.46
CA LEU A 97 5.48 19.66 2.78
C LEU A 97 5.72 20.60 1.61
N SER A 98 5.81 20.05 0.39
CA SER A 98 5.97 20.86 -0.83
C SER A 98 4.73 21.71 -1.13
N GLU A 99 3.52 21.19 -0.90
CA GLU A 99 2.29 21.96 -1.06
C GLU A 99 2.22 23.12 -0.06
N GLU A 100 2.57 22.85 1.22
CA GLU A 100 2.60 23.87 2.26
C GLU A 100 3.56 25.02 1.94
N ASP A 101 4.76 24.69 1.45
CA ASP A 101 5.75 25.70 1.03
C ASP A 101 5.23 26.55 -0.14
N LEU A 102 4.67 25.92 -1.18
CA LEU A 102 4.09 26.66 -2.31
C LEU A 102 2.90 27.53 -1.90
N MET A 103 2.05 27.04 -1.00
CA MET A 103 0.94 27.81 -0.44
C MET A 103 1.44 29.00 0.39
N TYR A 104 2.55 28.83 1.12
CA TYR A 104 3.21 29.91 1.84
C TYR A 104 3.78 30.97 0.88
N GLN A 105 4.55 30.56 -0.13
CA GLN A 105 5.08 31.47 -1.16
C GLN A 105 3.96 32.23 -1.89
N ARG A 106 2.86 31.54 -2.23
CA ARG A 106 1.71 32.18 -2.88
C ARG A 106 1.09 33.26 -1.98
N ARG A 107 0.97 33.00 -0.68
CA ARG A 107 0.48 33.98 0.29
C ARG A 107 1.38 35.21 0.39
N LEU A 108 2.71 35.01 0.42
CA LEU A 108 3.66 36.12 0.44
C LEU A 108 3.51 37.02 -0.79
N LEU A 109 3.44 36.44 -2.00
CA LEU A 109 3.26 37.21 -3.23
C LEU A 109 1.94 38.00 -3.26
N HIS A 110 0.88 37.47 -2.64
CA HIS A 110 -0.38 38.22 -2.48
C HIS A 110 -0.29 39.35 -1.45
N MET A 111 0.63 39.28 -0.48
CA MET A 111 0.88 40.35 0.49
C MET A 111 1.82 41.42 -0.07
N GLU A 112 2.85 41.04 -0.84
CA GLU A 112 3.82 41.94 -1.47
C GLU A 112 3.25 42.71 -2.68
N GLY A 113 2.21 42.17 -3.31
CA GLY A 113 1.48 42.83 -4.40
C GLY A 113 0.33 43.75 -3.96
N LYS A 114 0.18 43.99 -2.65
CA LYS A 114 -0.74 44.99 -2.06
C LYS A 114 0.05 46.22 -1.62
#